data_AF-A0A1M5T729-F1
#
_entry.id   AF-A0A1M5T729-F1
#
_cell.length_a   1.000
_cell.length_b   1.000
_cell.length_c   1.000
_cell.angle_alpha   90.00
_cell.angle_beta   90.00
_cell.angle_gamma   90.00
#
_symmetry.space_group_name_H-M   'P 1'
#
loop_
_entity.id
_entity.type
_entity.pdbx_description
1 polymer ?
#
loop_
_entity_poly.entity_id
_entity_poly.type
_entity_poly.pdbx_seq_one_letter_code
_entity_poly.pdbx_strand_id
1 'polypeptide(L)'
;MPTLTTTHHATAADYGDRTVLTLAAPTTRPALEWARAIIERAPLPLRRGLPPGWRVLGMDFAAPPAAAVPARVLGWPVVSEAADLVVLGAHSRLGFDARLSVAVDGHRVAFATAIRHGSRASRLLWRAIAAGHRATVVVMLRRAARELGDPSESGTPRS
;
A
#
# COMPACT_ATOMS: atom_id res chain seq x y z
N MET A 1 12.81 -0.68 27.15
CA MET A 1 11.36 -0.46 27.09
C MET A 1 11.06 0.22 25.76
N PRO A 2 10.45 -0.42 24.75
CA PRO A 2 10.13 0.29 23.52
C PRO A 2 8.82 1.07 23.71
N THR A 3 8.94 2.39 23.84
CA THR A 3 7.81 3.31 23.73
C THR A 3 7.77 3.83 22.29
N LEU A 4 6.96 3.20 21.44
CA LEU A 4 6.69 3.72 20.10
C LEU A 4 5.63 4.81 20.21
N THR A 5 6.06 6.07 20.29
CA THR A 5 5.17 7.23 20.10
C THR A 5 5.39 7.78 18.70
N THR A 6 4.74 7.16 17.71
CA THR A 6 4.64 7.73 16.37
C THR A 6 3.43 8.65 16.36
N THR A 7 3.59 9.90 16.78
CA THR A 7 2.60 10.95 16.55
C THR A 7 2.87 11.57 15.18
N HIS A 8 2.30 10.99 14.13
CA HIS A 8 2.13 11.71 12.87
C HIS A 8 0.95 12.67 13.07
N HIS A 9 1.17 13.97 12.84
CA HIS A 9 0.10 14.96 12.86
C HIS A 9 -0.82 14.70 11.66
N ALA A 10 -1.83 13.86 11.88
CA ALA A 10 -2.83 13.52 10.89
C ALA A 10 -3.78 14.71 10.76
N THR A 11 -3.75 15.40 9.62
CA THR A 11 -4.98 15.98 9.08
C THR A 11 -5.99 14.84 9.04
N ALA A 12 -7.00 14.87 9.92
CA ALA A 12 -7.85 13.73 10.21
C ALA A 12 -8.46 13.17 8.92
N ALA A 13 -8.10 11.94 8.57
CA ALA A 13 -8.75 11.23 7.47
C ALA A 13 -10.20 10.96 7.88
N ASP A 14 -11.14 11.09 6.93
CA ASP A 14 -12.55 10.75 7.15
C ASP A 14 -12.76 9.24 7.29
N TYR A 15 -11.81 8.45 6.77
CA TYR A 15 -11.75 7.01 6.89
C TYR A 15 -10.31 6.54 7.08
N GLY A 16 -10.12 5.55 7.96
CA GLY A 16 -8.85 4.86 8.13
C GLY A 16 -9.05 3.37 8.43
N ASP A 17 -8.27 2.52 7.76
CA ASP A 17 -8.10 1.13 8.17
C ASP A 17 -6.63 0.74 8.21
N ARG A 18 -6.32 -0.23 9.07
CA ARG A 18 -4.98 -0.78 9.23
C ARG A 18 -5.09 -2.28 9.42
N THR A 19 -4.41 -3.01 8.55
CA THR A 19 -4.26 -4.46 8.63
C THR A 19 -2.83 -4.78 9.03
N VAL A 20 -2.66 -5.56 10.10
CA VAL A 20 -1.35 -5.98 10.59
C VAL A 20 -1.20 -7.48 10.39
N LEU A 21 -0.09 -7.88 9.78
CA LEU A 21 0.34 -9.27 9.69
C LEU A 21 1.53 -9.47 10.63
N THR A 22 1.50 -10.56 11.39
CA THR A 22 2.66 -11.03 12.17
C THR A 22 3.35 -12.14 11.38
N LEU A 23 4.65 -11.99 11.15
CA LEU A 23 5.52 -12.92 10.45
C LEU A 23 6.10 -13.94 11.43
N ALA A 24 6.31 -15.17 10.95
CA ALA A 24 6.94 -16.23 11.74
C ALA A 24 8.42 -15.94 12.01
N ALA A 25 9.12 -15.31 11.08
CA ALA A 25 10.51 -14.86 11.20
C ALA A 25 10.58 -13.33 11.04
N PRO A 26 11.55 -12.66 11.68
CA PRO A 26 11.73 -11.23 11.50
C PRO A 26 12.17 -10.93 10.06
N THR A 27 11.64 -9.86 9.48
CA THR A 27 12.08 -9.37 8.19
C THR A 27 13.02 -8.18 8.35
N THR A 28 14.08 -8.16 7.56
CA THR A 28 14.98 -7.00 7.40
C THR A 28 14.70 -6.24 6.10
N ARG A 29 13.68 -6.66 5.35
CA ARG A 29 13.33 -6.04 4.07
C ARG A 29 12.73 -4.65 4.28
N PRO A 30 13.10 -3.66 3.47
CA PRO A 30 12.59 -2.31 3.60
C PRO A 30 11.10 -2.23 3.27
N ALA A 31 10.41 -1.25 3.86
CA ALA A 31 8.98 -1.03 3.68
C ALA A 31 8.57 -0.81 2.22
N LEU A 32 9.42 -0.18 1.40
CA LEU A 32 9.19 -0.02 -0.04
C LEU A 32 9.09 -1.38 -0.77
N GLU A 33 9.93 -2.34 -0.42
CA GLU A 33 9.90 -3.68 -1.04
C GLU A 33 8.61 -4.42 -0.68
N TRP A 34 8.18 -4.31 0.58
CA TRP A 34 6.86 -4.80 1.00
C TRP A 34 5.74 -4.11 0.24
N ALA A 35 5.77 -2.79 0.07
CA ALA A 35 4.75 -2.06 -0.70
C ALA A 35 4.68 -2.54 -2.16
N ARG A 36 5.83 -2.75 -2.81
CA ARG A 36 5.89 -3.32 -4.16
C ARG A 36 5.32 -4.73 -4.20
N ALA A 37 5.72 -5.60 -3.28
CA ALA A 37 5.18 -6.97 -3.21
C ALA A 37 3.66 -6.98 -2.98
N ILE A 38 3.13 -6.10 -2.12
CA ILE A 38 1.70 -6.03 -1.83
C ILE A 38 0.92 -5.50 -3.05
N ILE A 39 1.40 -4.42 -3.67
CA ILE A 39 0.63 -3.64 -4.65
C ILE A 39 0.92 -4.06 -6.11
N GLU A 40 2.19 -4.19 -6.50
CA GLU A 40 2.57 -4.48 -7.90
C GLU A 40 2.34 -5.93 -8.29
N ARG A 41 2.56 -6.84 -7.34
CA ARG A 41 2.53 -8.29 -7.58
C ARG A 41 1.19 -8.93 -7.19
N ALA A 42 0.12 -8.15 -7.08
CA ALA A 42 -1.23 -8.67 -6.82
C ALA A 42 -1.64 -9.77 -7.83
N PRO A 43 -2.53 -10.72 -7.48
CA PRO A 43 -2.97 -11.78 -8.40
C PRO A 43 -3.56 -11.20 -9.70
N LEU A 44 -3.30 -11.83 -10.86
CA LEU A 44 -3.74 -11.40 -12.19
C LEU A 44 -5.21 -10.91 -12.29
N PRO A 45 -6.22 -11.59 -11.72
CA PRO A 45 -7.60 -11.08 -11.75
C PRO A 45 -7.78 -9.79 -10.92
N LEU A 46 -7.06 -9.63 -9.80
CA LEU A 46 -7.05 -8.37 -9.04
C LEU A 46 -6.23 -7.29 -9.75
N ARG A 47 -5.10 -7.61 -10.39
CA ARG A 47 -4.33 -6.65 -11.23
C ARG A 47 -5.14 -6.09 -12.39
N ARG A 48 -6.10 -6.85 -12.93
CA ARG A 48 -7.03 -6.37 -13.98
C ARG A 48 -8.14 -5.48 -13.41
N GLY A 49 -8.57 -5.71 -12.17
CA GLY A 49 -9.61 -4.92 -11.48
C GLY A 49 -9.12 -3.68 -10.73
N LEU A 50 -7.84 -3.63 -10.35
CA LEU A 50 -7.23 -2.52 -9.60
C LEU A 50 -7.15 -1.22 -10.42
N PRO A 51 -6.64 -1.19 -11.68
CA PRO A 51 -6.62 0.04 -12.47
C PRO A 51 -8.03 0.61 -12.75
N PRO A 52 -9.07 -0.21 -13.07
CA PRO A 52 -10.46 0.27 -13.11
C PRO A 52 -10.98 0.75 -11.76
N GLY A 53 -10.73 0.02 -10.66
CA GLY A 53 -11.18 0.41 -9.32
C GLY A 53 -10.55 1.72 -8.85
N TRP A 54 -9.30 1.97 -9.21
CA TRP A 54 -8.62 3.22 -8.92
C TRP A 54 -9.04 4.37 -9.87
N ARG A 55 -9.38 4.06 -11.13
CA ARG A 55 -10.04 5.01 -12.05
C ARG A 55 -11.44 5.39 -11.59
N VAL A 56 -12.19 4.46 -11.00
CA VAL A 56 -13.50 4.72 -10.35
C VAL A 56 -13.34 5.67 -9.15
N LEU A 57 -12.20 5.62 -8.47
CA LEU A 57 -11.82 6.58 -7.44
C LEU A 57 -11.24 7.88 -8.02
N GLY A 58 -11.16 8.03 -9.35
CA GLY A 58 -10.69 9.25 -10.03
C GLY A 58 -9.20 9.51 -9.87
N MET A 59 -8.43 8.50 -9.48
CA MET A 59 -6.99 8.63 -9.26
C MET A 59 -6.29 8.65 -10.62
N ASP A 60 -5.66 9.79 -10.91
CA ASP A 60 -4.97 10.00 -12.18
C ASP A 60 -3.54 9.46 -12.06
N PHE A 61 -3.35 8.18 -12.41
CA PHE A 61 -2.03 7.58 -12.58
C PHE A 61 -1.45 7.96 -13.95
N ALA A 62 -1.42 9.25 -14.26
CA ALA A 62 -0.94 9.73 -15.55
C ALA A 62 0.45 9.15 -15.87
N ALA A 63 0.62 8.73 -17.13
CA ALA A 63 1.92 8.39 -17.71
C ALA A 63 2.87 9.61 -17.64
N PRO A 64 4.19 9.40 -17.50
CA PRO A 64 5.08 10.43 -16.96
C PRO A 64 5.44 11.54 -17.97
N PRO A 65 5.61 12.79 -17.53
CA PRO A 65 6.50 13.75 -18.19
C PRO A 65 7.98 13.41 -17.90
N ALA A 66 8.85 13.71 -18.87
CA ALA A 66 10.21 13.21 -19.01
C ALA A 66 11.29 13.78 -18.07
N ALA A 67 10.95 14.29 -16.87
CA ALA A 67 11.95 14.86 -15.97
C ALA A 67 11.66 14.57 -14.49
N ALA A 68 12.64 13.95 -13.82
CA ALA A 68 12.76 13.76 -12.36
C ALA A 68 11.50 13.22 -11.67
N VAL A 69 11.19 11.92 -11.84
CA VAL A 69 10.03 11.31 -11.19
C VAL A 69 10.45 10.67 -9.86
N PRO A 70 9.82 11.02 -8.71
CA PRO A 70 9.99 10.30 -7.46
C PRO A 70 9.60 8.83 -7.63
N ALA A 71 10.15 7.93 -6.79
CA ALA A 71 9.82 6.51 -6.85
C ALA A 71 8.30 6.29 -6.89
N ARG A 72 7.84 5.31 -7.69
CA ARG A 72 6.43 4.93 -7.78
C ARG A 72 6.25 3.46 -7.46
N VAL A 73 5.08 3.14 -6.93
CA VAL A 73 4.63 1.77 -6.69
C VAL A 73 3.31 1.55 -7.43
N LEU A 74 3.34 0.78 -8.52
CA LEU A 74 2.20 0.59 -9.46
C LEU A 74 1.45 1.90 -9.79
N GLY A 75 2.17 2.97 -10.14
CA GLY A 75 1.60 4.28 -10.47
C GLY A 75 1.38 5.22 -9.29
N TRP A 76 1.34 4.71 -8.05
CA TRP A 76 1.24 5.54 -6.85
C TRP A 76 2.55 6.29 -6.60
N PRO A 77 2.53 7.64 -6.50
CA PRO A 77 3.68 8.41 -6.05
C PRO A 77 4.10 8.03 -4.64
N VAL A 78 5.40 7.77 -4.44
CA VAL A 78 6.00 7.72 -3.11
C VAL A 78 6.11 9.15 -2.60
N VAL A 79 5.43 9.43 -1.49
CA VAL A 79 5.41 10.75 -0.82
C VAL A 79 6.49 10.81 0.27
N SER A 80 6.78 9.67 0.89
CA SER A 80 7.85 9.53 1.88
C SER A 80 8.35 8.09 1.88
N GLU A 81 9.66 7.93 2.04
CA GLU A 81 10.33 6.65 2.08
C GLU A 81 11.38 6.65 3.20
N ALA A 82 11.26 5.67 4.09
CA ALA A 82 12.21 5.29 5.12
C ALA A 82 12.36 3.76 5.10
N ALA A 83 13.37 3.25 5.80
CA ALA A 83 13.63 1.81 5.84
C ALA A 83 12.45 1.02 6.40
N ASP A 84 11.79 1.54 7.43
CA ASP A 84 10.69 0.92 8.17
C ASP A 84 9.30 1.44 7.77
N LEU A 85 9.22 2.52 7.01
CA LEU A 85 7.96 3.14 6.60
C LEU A 85 8.02 3.69 5.18
N VAL A 86 7.05 3.32 4.35
CA VAL A 86 6.80 4.00 3.07
C VAL A 86 5.38 4.53 3.04
N VAL A 87 5.22 5.74 2.52
CA VAL A 87 3.92 6.39 2.33
C VAL A 87 3.74 6.70 0.85
N LEU A 88 2.66 6.19 0.29
CA LEU A 88 2.20 6.43 -1.06
C LEU A 88 1.00 7.37 -1.00
N GLY A 89 0.92 8.34 -1.90
CA GLY A 89 -0.15 9.33 -1.88
C GLY A 89 -0.67 9.64 -3.26
N ALA A 90 -1.98 9.62 -3.43
CA ALA A 90 -2.64 10.01 -4.66
C ALA A 90 -3.80 10.96 -4.36
N HIS A 91 -3.94 11.96 -5.22
CA HIS A 91 -5.09 12.86 -5.23
C HIS A 91 -5.92 12.55 -6.48
N SER A 92 -7.23 12.65 -6.32
CA SER A 92 -8.19 12.29 -7.34
C SER A 92 -9.05 13.49 -7.71
N ARG A 93 -9.38 13.62 -8.99
CA ARG A 93 -10.27 14.68 -9.49
C ARG A 93 -11.71 14.53 -8.99
N LEU A 94 -12.07 13.35 -8.48
CA LEU A 94 -13.37 13.06 -7.85
C LEU A 94 -13.40 13.41 -6.35
N GLY A 95 -12.34 14.02 -5.83
CA GLY A 95 -12.26 14.48 -4.45
C GLY A 95 -11.75 13.43 -3.48
N PHE A 96 -11.07 12.37 -3.91
CA PHE A 96 -10.37 11.48 -2.99
C PHE A 96 -8.94 11.97 -2.77
N ASP A 97 -8.54 12.08 -1.51
CA ASP A 97 -7.15 12.21 -1.11
C ASP A 97 -6.82 10.96 -0.31
N ALA A 98 -6.03 10.07 -0.92
CA ALA A 98 -5.73 8.74 -0.42
C ALA A 98 -4.26 8.62 -0.10
N ARG A 99 -3.98 8.13 1.11
CA ARG A 99 -2.64 7.73 1.54
C ARG A 99 -2.64 6.26 1.88
N LEU A 100 -1.71 5.53 1.27
CA LEU A 100 -1.40 4.16 1.62
C LEU A 100 -0.06 4.16 2.33
N SER A 101 0.07 3.41 3.42
CA SER A 101 1.35 3.28 4.09
C SER A 101 1.65 1.83 4.41
N VAL A 102 2.91 1.46 4.23
CA VAL A 102 3.42 0.17 4.68
C VAL A 102 4.46 0.44 5.75
N ALA A 103 4.23 -0.13 6.94
CA ALA A 103 5.15 -0.06 8.06
C ALA A 103 5.68 -1.46 8.38
N VAL A 104 6.97 -1.57 8.64
CA VAL A 104 7.67 -2.82 8.95
C VAL A 104 8.37 -2.66 10.29
N ASP A 105 8.14 -3.60 11.19
CA ASP A 105 8.75 -3.64 12.52
C ASP A 105 9.09 -5.09 12.87
N GLY A 106 10.26 -5.55 12.42
CA GLY A 106 10.78 -6.90 12.64
C GLY A 106 9.80 -8.00 12.24
N HIS A 107 8.98 -8.46 13.19
CA HIS A 107 7.96 -9.48 12.99
C HIS A 107 6.62 -8.95 12.48
N ARG A 108 6.46 -7.65 12.27
CA ARG A 108 5.17 -7.05 11.90
C ARG A 108 5.27 -6.29 10.59
N VAL A 109 4.30 -6.53 9.72
CA VAL A 109 4.08 -5.70 8.53
C VAL A 109 2.66 -5.20 8.59
N ALA A 110 2.51 -3.88 8.53
CA ALA A 110 1.23 -3.22 8.57
C ALA A 110 0.97 -2.49 7.25
N PHE A 111 -0.20 -2.71 6.69
CA PHE A 111 -0.72 -1.93 5.57
C PHE A 111 -1.85 -1.06 6.10
N ALA A 112 -1.76 0.25 5.91
CA ALA A 112 -2.81 1.18 6.28
C ALA A 112 -3.31 1.98 5.08
N THR A 113 -4.61 2.24 5.07
CA THR A 113 -5.29 3.09 4.09
C THR A 113 -5.95 4.23 4.84
N ALA A 114 -5.63 5.46 4.46
CA ALA A 114 -6.26 6.67 4.98
C ALA A 114 -6.86 7.46 3.81
N ILE A 115 -8.12 7.86 3.96
CA ILE A 115 -8.86 8.57 2.91
C ILE A 115 -9.55 9.79 3.48
N ARG A 116 -9.37 10.91 2.80
CA ARG A 116 -10.15 12.12 2.97
C ARG A 116 -11.12 12.27 1.81
N HIS A 117 -12.37 12.59 2.13
CA HIS A 117 -13.48 12.69 1.19
C HIS A 117 -13.80 14.15 0.90
N GLY A 118 -13.59 14.57 -0.34
CA GLY A 118 -13.93 15.90 -0.84
C GLY A 118 -15.42 16.08 -1.14
N SER A 119 -16.23 15.02 -1.10
CA SER A 119 -17.67 15.09 -1.36
C SER A 119 -18.48 13.99 -0.64
N ARG A 120 -19.79 14.20 -0.45
CA ARG A 120 -20.70 13.17 0.09
C ARG A 120 -20.76 11.92 -0.80
N ALA A 121 -20.69 12.10 -2.12
CA ALA A 121 -20.67 10.99 -3.08
C ALA A 121 -19.41 10.11 -2.89
N SER A 122 -18.23 10.73 -2.74
CA SER A 122 -16.98 10.00 -2.48
C SER A 122 -17.05 9.16 -1.19
N ARG A 123 -17.68 9.71 -0.15
CA ARG A 123 -17.91 9.01 1.13
C ARG A 123 -18.84 7.81 0.96
N LEU A 124 -19.97 7.96 0.26
CA LEU A 124 -20.91 6.87 0.05
C LEU A 124 -20.31 5.75 -0.80
N LEU A 125 -19.62 6.12 -1.88
CA LEU A 125 -18.90 5.17 -2.74
C LEU A 125 -17.88 4.37 -1.93
N TRP A 126 -17.06 5.04 -1.11
CA TRP A 126 -16.08 4.35 -0.29
C TRP A 126 -16.72 3.40 0.72
N ARG A 127 -17.80 3.82 1.39
CA ARG A 127 -18.55 2.94 2.32
C ARG A 127 -19.03 1.66 1.65
N ALA A 128 -19.43 1.72 0.38
CA ALA A 128 -19.88 0.55 -0.37
C ALA A 128 -18.73 -0.43 -0.68
N ILE A 129 -17.52 0.07 -0.93
CA ILE A 129 -16.37 -0.77 -1.33
C ILE A 129 -15.42 -1.12 -0.17
N ALA A 130 -15.48 -0.43 0.97
CA ALA A 130 -14.52 -0.56 2.07
C ALA A 130 -14.39 -2.00 2.61
N ALA A 131 -15.49 -2.77 2.65
CA ALA A 131 -15.43 -4.17 3.06
C ALA A 131 -14.62 -5.03 2.09
N GLY A 132 -14.87 -4.88 0.78
CA GLY A 132 -14.12 -5.58 -0.27
C GLY A 132 -12.66 -5.15 -0.34
N HIS A 133 -12.39 -3.86 -0.14
CA HIS A 133 -11.03 -3.31 -0.01
C HIS A 133 -10.25 -4.00 1.11
N ARG A 134 -10.82 -4.05 2.34
CA ARG A 134 -10.16 -4.69 3.48
C ARG A 134 -9.88 -6.17 3.23
N ALA A 135 -10.85 -6.91 2.69
CA ALA A 135 -10.66 -8.32 2.33
C ALA A 135 -9.53 -8.50 1.30
N THR A 136 -9.47 -7.60 0.31
CA THR A 136 -8.42 -7.58 -0.71
C THR A 136 -7.03 -7.33 -0.13
N VAL A 137 -6.90 -6.32 0.75
CA VAL A 137 -5.65 -6.00 1.45
C VAL A 137 -5.15 -7.20 2.25
N VAL A 138 -6.01 -7.90 2.98
CA VAL A 138 -5.63 -9.11 3.74
C VAL A 138 -5.07 -10.20 2.81
N VAL A 139 -5.71 -10.44 1.66
CA VAL A 139 -5.24 -11.43 0.68
C VAL A 139 -3.88 -11.04 0.11
N MET A 140 -3.71 -9.77 -0.29
CA MET A 140 -2.44 -9.25 -0.83
C MET A 140 -1.32 -9.32 0.18
N LEU A 141 -1.59 -8.93 1.43
CA LEU A 141 -0.60 -8.93 2.50
C LEU A 141 -0.13 -10.35 2.84
N ARG A 142 -1.06 -11.31 2.94
CA ARG A 142 -0.71 -12.73 3.15
C ARG A 142 0.09 -13.31 1.98
N ARG A 143 -0.22 -12.90 0.74
CA ARG A 143 0.51 -13.33 -0.45
C ARG A 143 1.93 -12.78 -0.46
N ALA A 144 2.09 -11.49 -0.23
CA ALA A 144 3.41 -10.84 -0.14
C ALA A 144 4.27 -11.50 0.93
N ALA A 145 3.68 -11.89 2.07
CA ALA A 145 4.41 -12.60 3.11
C ALA A 145 4.85 -14.01 2.73
N ARG A 146 4.09 -14.73 1.88
CA ARG A 146 4.56 -16.01 1.34
C ARG A 146 5.71 -15.81 0.35
N GLU A 147 5.57 -14.82 -0.54
CA GLU A 147 6.59 -14.51 -1.55
C GLU A 147 7.91 -14.02 -0.95
N LEU A 148 7.83 -13.16 0.07
CA LEU A 148 9.01 -12.64 0.76
C LEU A 148 9.47 -13.62 1.84
N GLY A 149 8.57 -14.41 2.43
CA GLY A 149 8.92 -15.41 3.44
C GLY A 149 9.55 -16.68 2.88
N ASP A 150 9.47 -16.94 1.58
CA ASP A 150 10.14 -18.07 0.93
C ASP A 150 11.63 -17.75 0.69
N PRO A 151 12.56 -18.51 1.28
CA PRO A 151 14.00 -18.35 1.05
C PRO A 151 14.50 -18.93 -0.29
N SER A 152 13.64 -19.37 -1.20
CA SER A 152 14.02 -19.90 -2.51
C SER A 152 13.86 -18.79 -3.57
N GLU A 153 14.85 -18.26 -4.30
CA GLU A 153 16.01 -18.85 -4.94
C GLU A 153 17.21 -17.86 -4.96
N SER A 154 18.33 -18.23 -4.33
CA SER A 154 19.67 -17.71 -4.63
C SER A 154 20.61 -18.90 -4.62
N GLY A 155 20.45 -19.76 -5.62
CA GLY A 155 21.12 -21.05 -5.67
C GLY A 155 20.98 -21.69 -7.04
N THR A 156 21.60 -21.08 -8.05
CA THR A 156 22.00 -21.83 -9.24
C THR A 156 23.50 -22.12 -9.10
N PRO A 157 23.93 -23.32 -8.66
CA PRO A 157 25.26 -23.79 -8.99
C PRO A 157 25.22 -24.18 -10.47
N ARG A 158 25.93 -23.44 -11.32
CA ARG A 158 26.36 -23.99 -12.61
C ARG A 158 27.67 -24.71 -12.38
N SER A 159 27.63 -26.00 -12.66
CA SER A 159 28.76 -26.92 -12.82
C SER A 159 29.80 -26.41 -13.81
#